data_AF-F0MCF7-F1
#
_entry.id   AF-F0MCF7-F1
#
_cell.length_a   1.000
_cell.length_b   1.000
_cell.length_c   1.000
_cell.angle_alpha   90.00
_cell.angle_beta   90.00
_cell.angle_gamma   90.00
#
_symmetry.space_group_name_H-M   'P 1'
#
loop_
_entity.id
_entity.type
_entity.pdbx_description
1 polymer ?
#
loop_
_entity_poly.entity_id
_entity_poly.type
_entity_poly.pdbx_seq_one_letter_code
_entity_poly.pdbx_strand_id
1 'polypeptide(L)'
;MGETSGLDWDEETTTNIMLVEVPPLVHVVPFTRNQEGGDKRLKDGGAGVGADWLWWWVGHDGTSFGMLVQAKRLKKDKERWTIDFGYKSGKQWEDLHATADVLNVAPSYALYLGSPDYRKPVECGRKDHPSDFGQCDRCIRKSVSFYPSVLAADGVGAEPGVAYRESIPLESIADPQADTETPRTQEWTYGLTPELKEFLTTEAAGVPQAVAKQLVSKARERRSWQFDLMEKNLTDQISEDYVFESLPADQGHLSAPYFIQILRGLRRTPPGYVLNVLNGDAPTGLDTTALAGLVVVRAESFN
;
A
#
# COMPACT_ATOMS: atom_id res chain seq x y z
N MET A 1 15.20 -7.21 16.77
CA MET A 1 15.15 -7.84 18.11
C MET A 1 14.35 -9.14 18.15
N GLY A 2 13.32 -9.38 17.31
CA GLY A 2 12.56 -10.65 17.30
C GLY A 2 13.16 -11.80 16.45
N GLU A 3 14.00 -11.49 15.46
CA GLU A 3 14.58 -12.50 14.53
C GLU A 3 15.55 -13.48 15.21
N THR A 4 16.22 -13.05 16.28
CA THR A 4 17.18 -13.86 17.04
C THR A 4 16.53 -14.75 18.10
N SER A 5 15.22 -14.61 18.34
CA SER A 5 14.52 -15.29 19.44
C SER A 5 13.80 -16.57 19.03
N GLY A 6 13.70 -16.88 17.73
CA GLY A 6 12.92 -18.02 17.23
C GLY A 6 11.41 -17.94 17.53
N LEU A 7 10.93 -16.77 17.96
CA LEU A 7 9.52 -16.52 18.16
C LEU A 7 8.91 -16.19 16.79
N ASP A 8 7.85 -16.91 16.42
CA ASP A 8 7.01 -16.58 15.27
C ASP A 8 6.18 -15.35 15.63
N TRP A 9 6.59 -14.16 15.17
CA TRP A 9 5.80 -12.95 15.37
C TRP A 9 4.65 -12.93 14.37
N ASP A 10 3.45 -12.70 14.90
CA ASP A 10 2.23 -12.53 14.12
C ASP A 10 2.23 -11.17 13.38
N GLU A 11 1.55 -11.12 12.23
CA GLU A 11 1.51 -9.96 11.32
C GLU A 11 0.85 -8.73 11.98
N GLU A 12 -0.22 -8.94 12.75
CA GLU A 12 -0.91 -7.89 13.49
C GLU A 12 -0.03 -7.37 14.64
N THR A 13 0.67 -8.27 15.33
CA THR A 13 1.61 -7.92 16.40
C THR A 13 2.75 -7.03 15.90
N THR A 14 3.29 -7.32 14.72
CA THR A 14 4.37 -6.52 14.12
C THR A 14 3.87 -5.12 13.76
N THR A 15 2.66 -5.03 13.21
CA THR A 15 2.01 -3.75 12.90
C THR A 15 1.79 -2.91 14.15
N ASN A 16 1.25 -3.51 15.22
CA ASN A 16 1.00 -2.82 16.49
C ASN A 16 2.28 -2.25 17.10
N ILE A 17 3.37 -3.02 17.11
CA ILE A 17 4.64 -2.58 17.68
C ILE A 17 5.22 -1.42 16.86
N MET A 18 5.16 -1.51 15.53
CA MET A 18 5.58 -0.40 14.67
C MET A 18 4.81 0.88 15.00
N LEU A 19 3.49 0.79 15.14
CA LEU A 19 2.61 1.94 15.38
C LEU A 19 2.79 2.60 16.76
N VAL A 20 3.23 1.85 17.78
CA VAL A 20 3.49 2.38 19.13
C VAL A 20 4.74 3.26 19.19
N GLU A 21 5.71 3.06 18.30
CA GLU A 21 7.01 3.73 18.32
C GLU A 21 7.05 5.05 17.51
N VAL A 22 5.99 5.38 16.75
CA VAL A 22 5.94 6.54 15.82
C VAL A 22 5.25 7.84 16.32
N PRO A 23 4.53 7.91 17.47
CA PRO A 23 4.04 9.19 17.99
C PRO A 23 5.17 10.21 18.25
N PRO A 24 4.97 11.52 18.06
CA PRO A 24 3.70 12.22 17.84
C PRO A 24 3.31 12.42 16.36
N LEU A 25 4.07 11.88 15.39
CA LEU A 25 3.86 12.16 13.96
C LEU A 25 2.65 11.43 13.37
N VAL A 26 2.12 10.44 14.09
CA VAL A 26 1.05 9.55 13.65
C VAL A 26 -0.03 9.45 14.73
N HIS A 27 -1.29 9.63 14.34
CA HIS A 27 -2.45 9.34 15.17
C HIS A 27 -2.93 7.92 14.88
N VAL A 28 -2.98 7.08 15.92
CA VAL A 28 -3.37 5.67 15.80
C VAL A 28 -4.61 5.42 16.65
N VAL A 29 -5.68 4.94 16.02
CA VAL A 29 -6.92 4.53 16.69
C VAL A 29 -7.13 3.03 16.45
N PRO A 30 -6.79 2.15 17.41
CA PRO A 30 -7.10 0.73 17.30
C PRO A 30 -8.60 0.51 17.49
N PHE A 31 -9.16 -0.46 16.76
CA PHE A 31 -10.54 -0.89 16.93
C PHE A 31 -10.58 -2.20 17.71
N THR A 32 -11.51 -2.31 18.65
CA THR A 32 -11.69 -3.55 19.41
C THR A 32 -12.30 -4.61 18.51
N ARG A 33 -11.51 -5.61 18.12
CA ARG A 33 -12.04 -6.86 17.56
C ARG A 33 -12.83 -7.58 18.64
N ASN A 34 -14.06 -8.01 18.35
CA ASN A 34 -14.65 -9.10 19.12
C ASN A 34 -13.76 -10.32 18.89
N GLN A 35 -13.06 -10.79 19.93
CA GLN A 35 -12.16 -11.94 19.89
C GLN A 35 -12.87 -13.30 19.66
N GLU A 36 -14.02 -13.31 19.00
CA GLU A 36 -14.74 -14.53 18.59
C GLU A 36 -14.51 -14.85 17.12
N GLY A 37 -13.23 -14.92 16.72
CA GLY A 37 -12.78 -15.67 15.54
C GLY A 37 -12.40 -17.12 15.87
N GLY A 38 -12.72 -17.58 17.09
CA GLY A 38 -12.16 -18.78 17.71
C GLY A 38 -13.09 -19.98 17.85
N ASP A 39 -14.33 -19.96 17.35
CA ASP A 39 -15.13 -21.20 17.28
C ASP A 39 -15.01 -21.85 15.90
N LYS A 40 -14.15 -22.88 15.83
CA LYS A 40 -13.95 -23.74 14.65
C LYS A 40 -15.23 -24.45 14.17
N ARG A 41 -16.34 -24.36 14.91
CA ARG A 41 -17.62 -24.99 14.57
C ARG A 41 -18.58 -24.10 13.77
N LEU A 42 -18.34 -22.79 13.67
CA LEU A 42 -19.16 -21.85 12.89
C LEU A 42 -18.52 -21.53 11.53
N LYS A 43 -18.00 -22.56 10.84
CA LYS A 43 -17.33 -22.44 9.53
C LYS A 43 -18.25 -22.45 8.32
N ASP A 44 -19.55 -22.35 8.53
CA ASP A 44 -20.51 -22.17 7.44
C ASP A 44 -20.95 -20.69 7.40
N GLY A 45 -20.11 -19.85 6.78
CA GLY A 45 -20.48 -18.49 6.36
C GLY A 45 -19.66 -17.31 6.91
N GLY A 46 -18.68 -17.54 7.80
CA GLY A 46 -17.94 -16.46 8.48
C GLY A 46 -16.81 -15.84 7.67
N ALA A 47 -16.95 -14.56 7.30
CA ALA A 47 -15.92 -13.72 6.70
C ALA A 47 -14.77 -13.47 7.69
N GLY A 48 -13.61 -14.09 7.44
CA GLY A 48 -12.37 -13.74 8.12
C GLY A 48 -11.85 -12.44 7.56
N VAL A 49 -11.93 -11.37 8.36
CA VAL A 49 -11.56 -10.01 8.00
C VAL A 49 -10.11 -9.97 7.53
N GLY A 50 -9.91 -9.73 6.23
CA GLY A 50 -8.61 -9.78 5.56
C GLY A 50 -7.88 -8.45 5.47
N ALA A 51 -8.42 -7.34 5.97
CA ALA A 51 -7.75 -6.05 5.95
C ALA A 51 -7.46 -5.57 7.37
N ASP A 52 -6.25 -5.10 7.62
CA ASP A 52 -5.79 -4.82 8.98
C ASP A 52 -5.92 -3.33 9.31
N TRP A 53 -5.49 -2.42 8.43
CA TRP A 53 -5.42 -1.00 8.81
C TRP A 53 -5.86 -0.08 7.69
N LEU A 54 -6.64 0.94 8.05
CA LEU A 54 -6.95 2.05 7.16
C LEU A 54 -5.94 3.18 7.41
N TRP A 55 -5.15 3.53 6.40
CA TRP A 55 -4.12 4.56 6.47
C TRP A 55 -4.56 5.81 5.71
N TRP A 56 -4.32 6.98 6.31
CA TRP A 56 -4.56 8.28 5.69
C TRP A 56 -3.33 9.19 5.84
N TRP A 57 -2.88 9.76 4.73
CA TRP A 57 -1.97 10.90 4.72
C TRP A 57 -2.77 12.16 4.45
N VAL A 58 -2.63 13.17 5.30
CA VAL A 58 -3.39 14.42 5.19
C VAL A 58 -2.43 15.59 5.01
N GLY A 59 -2.56 16.28 3.87
CA GLY A 59 -1.83 17.49 3.51
C GLY A 59 -2.39 18.73 4.19
N HIS A 60 -1.55 19.77 4.28
CA HIS A 60 -1.92 21.07 4.86
C HIS A 60 -3.05 21.77 4.08
N ASP A 61 -3.15 21.51 2.77
CA ASP A 61 -4.15 22.04 1.86
C ASP A 61 -5.48 21.26 1.90
N GLY A 62 -5.56 20.21 2.73
CA GLY A 62 -6.70 19.30 2.79
C GLY A 62 -6.63 18.16 1.77
N THR A 63 -5.70 18.17 0.81
CA THR A 63 -5.48 17.01 -0.07
C THR A 63 -5.12 15.82 0.80
N SER A 64 -5.69 14.65 0.52
CA SER A 64 -5.44 13.45 1.33
C SER A 64 -5.33 12.19 0.47
N PHE A 65 -4.61 11.20 0.98
CA PHE A 65 -4.46 9.90 0.35
C PHE A 65 -4.85 8.80 1.32
N GLY A 66 -5.84 8.00 0.97
CA GLY A 66 -6.33 6.87 1.75
C GLY A 66 -5.89 5.52 1.18
N MET A 67 -5.49 4.60 2.05
CA MET A 67 -5.07 3.25 1.68
C MET A 67 -5.59 2.21 2.67
N LEU A 68 -6.24 1.15 2.18
CA LEU A 68 -6.56 -0.03 2.96
C LEU A 68 -5.38 -1.02 2.90
N VAL A 69 -4.85 -1.36 4.06
CA VAL A 69 -3.59 -2.10 4.20
C VAL A 69 -3.85 -3.45 4.85
N GLN A 70 -3.43 -4.52 4.17
CA GLN A 70 -3.31 -5.85 4.75
C GLN A 70 -1.84 -6.18 5.04
N ALA A 71 -1.54 -6.61 6.26
CA ALA A 71 -0.21 -7.05 6.63
C ALA A 71 0.13 -8.39 5.97
N LYS A 72 1.38 -8.55 5.52
CA LYS A 72 1.93 -9.81 4.98
C LYS A 72 3.38 -9.96 5.40
N ARG A 73 3.74 -11.10 5.97
CA ARG A 73 5.14 -11.40 6.35
C ARG A 73 5.88 -12.24 5.32
N LEU A 74 7.16 -11.95 5.15
CA LEU A 74 8.08 -12.82 4.43
C LEU A 74 8.37 -14.06 5.27
N LYS A 75 7.93 -15.22 4.77
CA LYS A 75 8.23 -16.52 5.37
C LYS A 75 9.43 -17.13 4.67
N LYS A 76 10.38 -17.63 5.45
CA LYS A 76 11.55 -18.38 4.97
C LYS A 76 11.44 -19.84 5.42
N ASP A 77 11.31 -20.75 4.44
CA ASP A 77 11.43 -22.20 4.66
C ASP A 77 12.71 -22.69 3.98
N LYS A 78 13.73 -23.00 4.77
CA LYS A 78 15.10 -23.26 4.30
C LYS A 78 15.61 -22.07 3.47
N GLU A 79 15.87 -22.27 2.18
CA GLU A 79 16.28 -21.23 1.23
C GLU A 79 15.11 -20.68 0.41
N ARG A 80 13.89 -21.21 0.59
CA ARG A 80 12.72 -20.78 -0.17
C ARG A 80 11.97 -19.69 0.58
N TRP A 81 11.77 -18.58 -0.08
CA TRP A 81 10.93 -17.51 0.42
C TRP A 81 9.52 -17.61 -0.10
N THR A 82 8.58 -17.16 0.72
CA THR A 82 7.18 -17.04 0.33
C THR A 82 6.55 -15.82 1.01
N ILE A 83 5.71 -15.12 0.26
CA ILE A 83 4.78 -14.12 0.80
C ILE A 83 3.39 -14.64 0.44
N ASP A 84 2.51 -14.75 1.44
CA ASP A 84 1.21 -15.38 1.24
C ASP A 84 0.15 -14.36 0.87
N PHE A 85 0.05 -14.06 -0.43
CA PHE A 85 -1.00 -13.20 -0.97
C PHE A 85 -2.36 -13.92 -1.13
N GLY A 86 -2.53 -15.15 -0.65
CA GLY A 86 -3.83 -15.84 -0.65
C GLY A 86 -4.30 -16.37 -2.02
N TYR A 87 -3.39 -16.49 -2.99
CA TYR A 87 -3.72 -16.84 -4.39
C TYR A 87 -4.42 -18.20 -4.56
N LYS A 88 -4.26 -19.14 -3.62
CA LYS A 88 -4.88 -20.47 -3.72
C LYS A 88 -6.40 -20.46 -3.56
N SER A 89 -6.98 -19.42 -2.96
CA SER A 89 -8.43 -19.28 -2.80
C SER A 89 -9.02 -18.02 -3.43
N GLY A 90 -8.20 -17.03 -3.83
CA GLY A 90 -8.63 -15.75 -4.45
C GLY A 90 -9.35 -14.80 -3.48
N LYS A 91 -10.13 -15.36 -2.56
CA LYS A 91 -10.99 -14.70 -1.59
C LYS A 91 -10.34 -13.58 -0.78
N GLN A 92 -9.08 -13.72 -0.36
CA GLN A 92 -8.42 -12.65 0.42
C GLN A 92 -8.16 -11.39 -0.42
N TRP A 93 -7.74 -11.56 -1.68
CA TRP A 93 -7.54 -10.44 -2.59
C TRP A 93 -8.90 -9.79 -2.92
N GLU A 94 -9.92 -10.60 -3.20
CA GLU A 94 -11.28 -10.12 -3.46
C GLU A 94 -11.86 -9.36 -2.26
N ASP A 95 -11.75 -9.90 -1.05
CA ASP A 95 -12.26 -9.27 0.18
C ASP A 95 -11.52 -7.94 0.46
N LEU A 96 -10.19 -7.87 0.23
CA LEU A 96 -9.41 -6.63 0.36
C LEU A 96 -9.87 -5.58 -0.64
N HIS A 97 -10.01 -5.94 -1.92
CA HIS A 97 -10.45 -5.01 -2.96
C HIS A 97 -11.89 -4.56 -2.74
N ALA A 98 -12.82 -5.47 -2.44
CA ALA A 98 -14.22 -5.13 -2.16
C ALA A 98 -14.35 -4.17 -0.96
N THR A 99 -13.59 -4.40 0.11
CA THR A 99 -13.58 -3.48 1.27
C THR A 99 -13.00 -2.12 0.89
N ALA A 100 -11.91 -2.11 0.11
CA ALA A 100 -11.28 -0.88 -0.35
C ALA A 100 -12.17 -0.10 -1.35
N ASP A 101 -13.02 -0.78 -2.12
CA ASP A 101 -14.03 -0.17 -2.99
C ASP A 101 -15.08 0.57 -2.15
N VAL A 102 -15.62 -0.09 -1.11
CA VAL A 102 -16.61 0.53 -0.19
C VAL A 102 -16.02 1.74 0.53
N LEU A 103 -14.78 1.62 1.00
CA LEU A 103 -14.05 2.70 1.69
C LEU A 103 -13.49 3.76 0.75
N ASN A 104 -13.54 3.53 -0.57
CA ASN A 104 -12.99 4.42 -1.58
C ASN A 104 -11.51 4.77 -1.37
N VAL A 105 -10.68 3.75 -1.09
CA VAL A 105 -9.25 3.90 -0.82
C VAL A 105 -8.40 2.89 -1.60
N ALA A 106 -7.11 3.15 -1.75
CA ALA A 106 -6.22 2.23 -2.46
C ALA A 106 -6.03 0.91 -1.67
N PRO A 107 -6.24 -0.29 -2.26
CA PRO A 107 -5.89 -1.54 -1.60
C PRO A 107 -4.38 -1.82 -1.74
N SER A 108 -3.71 -2.12 -0.64
CA SER A 108 -2.27 -2.40 -0.62
C SER A 108 -1.90 -3.44 0.43
N TYR A 109 -0.71 -4.03 0.28
CA TYR A 109 -0.10 -4.87 1.30
C TYR A 109 0.99 -4.10 2.04
N ALA A 110 1.06 -4.23 3.36
CA ALA A 110 2.26 -3.93 4.13
C ALA A 110 3.10 -5.21 4.25
N LEU A 111 4.26 -5.22 3.61
CA LEU A 111 5.20 -6.33 3.61
C LEU A 111 6.19 -6.17 4.78
N TYR A 112 6.14 -7.12 5.71
CA TYR A 112 7.12 -7.31 6.77
C TYR A 112 8.21 -8.24 6.29
N LEU A 113 9.30 -7.65 5.86
CA LEU A 113 10.31 -8.31 5.06
C LEU A 113 11.50 -8.78 5.91
N GLY A 114 11.62 -8.36 7.19
CA GLY A 114 12.72 -8.71 8.10
C GLY A 114 13.93 -7.76 8.01
N SER A 115 15.12 -8.19 8.40
CA SER A 115 16.40 -7.49 8.20
C SER A 115 17.05 -7.83 6.85
N PRO A 116 18.05 -7.06 6.39
CA PRO A 116 18.84 -7.41 5.21
C PRO A 116 19.46 -8.81 5.29
N ASP A 117 19.87 -9.27 6.48
CA ASP A 117 20.45 -10.60 6.67
C ASP A 117 19.42 -11.73 6.56
N TYR A 118 18.22 -11.52 7.12
CA TYR A 118 17.10 -12.45 6.94
C TYR A 118 16.76 -12.64 5.45
N ARG A 119 16.91 -11.56 4.67
CA ARG A 119 16.67 -11.45 3.23
C ARG A 119 17.85 -11.74 2.30
N LYS A 120 18.99 -12.30 2.71
CA LYS A 120 19.99 -12.66 1.69
C LYS A 120 19.47 -13.83 0.81
N PRO A 121 19.56 -13.78 -0.55
CA PRO A 121 20.33 -12.84 -1.38
C PRO A 121 19.50 -11.88 -2.28
N VAL A 122 18.26 -11.51 -1.96
CA VAL A 122 17.46 -10.68 -2.90
C VAL A 122 17.87 -9.20 -2.84
N GLU A 123 18.34 -8.68 -3.96
CA GLU A 123 18.75 -7.27 -4.11
C GLU A 123 17.56 -6.34 -4.34
N CYS A 124 17.67 -5.10 -3.85
CA CYS A 124 16.62 -4.09 -3.99
C CYS A 124 16.46 -3.56 -5.43
N GLY A 125 17.22 -4.09 -6.40
CA GLY A 125 17.16 -3.70 -7.82
C GLY A 125 17.95 -2.44 -8.19
N ARG A 126 18.71 -1.86 -7.25
CA ARG A 126 19.66 -0.77 -7.52
C ARG A 126 20.77 -1.29 -8.46
N LYS A 127 21.13 -0.51 -9.49
CA LYS A 127 22.17 -0.91 -10.47
C LYS A 127 23.55 -1.12 -9.83
N ASP A 128 23.94 -0.21 -8.94
CA ASP A 128 25.23 -0.26 -8.22
C ASP A 128 25.02 -0.75 -6.79
N HIS A 129 24.48 -1.97 -6.66
CA HIS A 129 24.20 -2.56 -5.36
C HIS A 129 25.49 -3.03 -4.67
N PRO A 130 25.76 -2.67 -3.40
CA PRO A 130 26.91 -3.19 -2.68
C PRO A 130 26.76 -4.70 -2.44
N SER A 131 27.88 -5.43 -2.39
CA SER A 131 27.87 -6.87 -2.06
C SER A 131 27.39 -7.15 -0.64
N ASP A 132 27.58 -6.19 0.27
CA ASP A 132 27.00 -6.21 1.61
C ASP A 132 25.65 -5.47 1.63
N PHE A 133 24.57 -6.25 1.76
CA PHE A 133 23.20 -5.76 1.85
C PHE A 133 22.97 -4.83 3.04
N GLY A 134 23.75 -4.98 4.13
CA GLY A 134 23.70 -4.11 5.30
C GLY A 134 24.27 -2.71 5.05
N GLN A 135 24.97 -2.51 3.93
CA GLN A 135 25.48 -1.19 3.51
C GLN A 135 24.57 -0.54 2.46
N CYS A 136 23.52 -1.23 2.01
CA CYS A 136 22.54 -0.67 1.10
C CYS A 136 21.38 -0.08 1.90
N ASP A 137 21.36 1.24 2.06
CA ASP A 137 20.32 1.98 2.76
C ASP A 137 18.89 1.62 2.26
N ARG A 138 18.71 1.40 0.95
CA ARG A 138 17.44 0.93 0.39
C ARG A 138 17.04 -0.47 0.89
N CYS A 139 18.00 -1.39 1.04
CA CYS A 139 17.73 -2.71 1.60
C CYS A 139 17.39 -2.65 3.08
N ILE A 140 17.97 -1.70 3.82
CA ILE A 140 17.64 -1.47 5.23
C ILE A 140 16.21 -0.96 5.36
N ARG A 141 15.84 0.10 4.62
CA ARG A 141 14.50 0.71 4.65
C ARG A 141 13.40 -0.23 4.14
N LYS A 142 13.73 -1.17 3.26
CA LYS A 142 12.78 -2.21 2.80
C LYS A 142 12.35 -3.23 3.87
N SER A 143 12.70 -3.04 5.14
CA SER A 143 12.28 -3.94 6.22
C SER A 143 10.76 -3.93 6.43
N VAL A 144 10.14 -2.76 6.26
CA VAL A 144 8.69 -2.59 6.11
C VAL A 144 8.43 -1.85 4.81
N SER A 145 7.56 -2.37 3.96
CA SER A 145 7.30 -1.74 2.66
C SER A 145 5.87 -1.95 2.21
N PHE A 146 5.32 -0.98 1.49
CA PHE A 146 4.02 -1.12 0.86
C PHE A 146 4.14 -1.71 -0.55
N TYR A 147 3.19 -2.56 -0.91
CA TYR A 147 3.09 -3.16 -2.22
C TYR A 147 1.67 -2.99 -2.77
N PRO A 148 1.47 -2.31 -3.92
CA PRO A 148 0.15 -2.18 -4.53
C PRO A 148 -0.47 -3.56 -4.75
N SER A 149 -1.66 -3.79 -4.21
CA SER A 149 -2.30 -5.12 -4.25
C SER A 149 -2.61 -5.58 -5.69
N VAL A 150 -2.84 -4.65 -6.60
CA VAL A 150 -3.06 -4.90 -8.04
C VAL A 150 -1.86 -5.59 -8.71
N LEU A 151 -0.65 -5.45 -8.14
CA LEU A 151 0.54 -6.13 -8.65
C LEU A 151 0.67 -7.57 -8.14
N ALA A 152 0.03 -7.94 -7.03
CA ALA A 152 0.18 -9.26 -6.43
C ALA A 152 -0.62 -10.36 -7.15
N ALA A 153 -1.53 -9.99 -8.05
CA ALA A 153 -2.51 -10.91 -8.64
C ALA A 153 -2.11 -11.50 -10.00
N ASP A 154 -1.01 -11.04 -10.62
CA ASP A 154 -0.58 -11.51 -11.94
C ASP A 154 0.40 -12.71 -11.89
N GLY A 155 0.52 -13.38 -10.74
CA GLY A 155 1.39 -14.54 -10.50
C GLY A 155 2.89 -14.21 -10.45
N VAL A 156 3.36 -13.32 -11.32
CA VAL A 156 4.74 -12.79 -11.34
C VAL A 156 4.98 -11.87 -10.14
N GLY A 157 4.04 -10.97 -9.85
CA GLY A 157 4.15 -10.09 -8.69
C GLY A 157 3.91 -10.76 -7.34
N ALA A 158 3.41 -12.00 -7.34
CA ALA A 158 3.39 -12.83 -6.14
C ALA A 158 4.75 -13.46 -5.81
N GLU A 159 5.72 -13.43 -6.74
CA GLU A 159 7.08 -13.91 -6.50
C GLU A 159 7.77 -12.99 -5.47
N PRO A 160 8.28 -13.52 -4.34
CA PRO A 160 8.83 -12.70 -3.26
C PRO A 160 9.95 -11.74 -3.67
N GLY A 161 10.84 -12.15 -4.58
CA GLY A 161 11.92 -11.30 -5.06
C GLY A 161 11.42 -10.11 -5.89
N VAL A 162 10.41 -10.33 -6.72
CA VAL A 162 9.71 -9.29 -7.47
C VAL A 162 8.94 -8.37 -6.54
N ALA A 163 8.12 -8.92 -5.63
CA ALA A 163 7.37 -8.14 -4.64
C ALA A 163 8.30 -7.30 -3.77
N TYR A 164 9.45 -7.86 -3.35
CA TYR A 164 10.48 -7.13 -2.63
C TYR A 164 11.07 -5.99 -3.46
N ARG A 165 11.40 -6.21 -4.74
CA ARG A 165 11.99 -5.17 -5.59
C ARG A 165 11.03 -4.01 -5.85
N GLU A 166 9.77 -4.34 -6.07
CA GLU A 166 8.74 -3.38 -6.46
C GLU A 166 7.98 -2.76 -5.28
N SER A 167 8.17 -3.27 -4.07
CA SER A 167 7.64 -2.61 -2.88
C SER A 167 8.26 -1.22 -2.67
N ILE A 168 7.58 -0.39 -1.90
CA ILE A 168 8.00 0.97 -1.57
C ILE A 168 8.27 1.00 -0.06
N PRO A 169 9.47 1.35 0.41
CA PRO A 169 9.74 1.49 1.84
C PRO A 169 8.71 2.39 2.53
N LEU A 170 8.32 2.04 3.76
CA LEU A 170 7.42 2.86 4.56
C LEU A 170 7.97 4.29 4.69
N GLU A 171 9.28 4.42 4.88
CA GLU A 171 10.00 5.69 5.01
C GLU A 171 9.88 6.52 3.74
N SER A 172 9.90 5.91 2.55
CA SER A 172 9.71 6.61 1.27
C SER A 172 8.28 7.13 1.09
N ILE A 173 7.29 6.48 1.71
CA ILE A 173 5.88 6.89 1.69
C ILE A 173 5.60 7.97 2.75
N ALA A 174 6.28 7.91 3.89
CA ALA A 174 6.21 8.91 4.93
C ALA A 174 6.94 10.21 4.52
N ASP A 175 8.11 10.07 3.89
CA ASP A 175 8.91 11.16 3.35
C ASP A 175 9.27 10.86 1.88
N PRO A 176 8.56 11.48 0.92
CA PRO A 176 8.84 11.30 -0.50
C PRO A 176 10.22 11.80 -0.95
N GLN A 177 10.86 12.67 -0.17
CA GLN A 177 12.23 13.14 -0.45
C GLN A 177 13.28 12.13 0.03
N ALA A 178 12.90 11.17 0.89
CA ALA A 178 13.81 10.13 1.36
C ALA A 178 14.20 9.14 0.25
N ASP A 179 13.39 8.97 -0.80
CA ASP A 179 13.75 8.11 -1.93
C ASP A 179 14.44 8.91 -3.04
N THR A 180 15.78 8.88 -3.03
CA THR A 180 16.62 9.58 -4.00
C THR A 180 16.62 8.96 -5.39
N GLU A 181 15.99 7.80 -5.60
CA GLU A 181 15.86 7.24 -6.95
C GLU A 181 14.72 7.93 -7.68
N THR A 182 15.09 8.77 -8.65
CA THR A 182 14.15 9.36 -9.60
C THR A 182 13.34 8.23 -10.24
N PRO A 183 11.99 8.28 -10.19
CA PRO A 183 11.15 7.38 -10.96
C PRO A 183 11.68 7.35 -12.39
N ARG A 184 11.84 6.16 -12.98
CA ARG A 184 12.32 6.08 -14.36
C ARG A 184 11.38 6.93 -15.21
N THR A 185 11.93 7.89 -15.94
CA THR A 185 11.16 8.67 -16.93
C THR A 185 10.63 7.70 -17.97
N GLN A 186 9.40 7.25 -17.77
CA GLN A 186 8.72 6.38 -18.69
C GLN A 186 7.96 7.24 -19.68
N GLU A 187 8.28 7.10 -20.97
CA GLU A 187 7.52 7.73 -22.02
C GLU A 187 6.04 7.34 -21.91
N TRP A 188 5.19 8.36 -21.79
CA TRP A 188 3.75 8.22 -21.78
C TRP A 188 3.30 7.80 -23.15
N THR A 189 3.08 6.51 -23.33
CA THR A 189 2.88 6.00 -24.67
C THR A 189 1.51 6.44 -25.19
N TYR A 190 0.40 6.30 -24.45
CA TYR A 190 -0.94 6.69 -24.96
C TYR A 190 -1.99 6.97 -23.86
N GLY A 191 -3.07 7.71 -24.20
CA GLY A 191 -4.40 7.58 -23.58
C GLY A 191 -4.71 8.30 -22.26
N LEU A 192 -3.82 9.14 -21.72
CA LEU A 192 -4.12 9.89 -20.50
C LEU A 192 -4.98 11.13 -20.77
N THR A 193 -5.84 11.49 -19.80
CA THR A 193 -6.44 12.82 -19.76
C THR A 193 -5.34 13.88 -19.53
N PRO A 194 -5.54 15.15 -19.95
CA PRO A 194 -4.58 16.22 -19.70
C PRO A 194 -4.23 16.36 -18.22
N GLU A 195 -5.22 16.28 -17.33
CA GLU A 195 -5.08 16.44 -15.88
C GLU A 195 -4.22 15.31 -15.28
N LEU A 196 -4.48 14.07 -15.68
CA LEU A 196 -3.71 12.92 -15.22
C LEU A 196 -2.28 12.96 -15.75
N LYS A 197 -2.08 13.41 -16.99
CA LYS A 197 -0.75 13.59 -17.58
C LYS A 197 0.05 14.66 -16.81
N GLU A 198 -0.57 15.80 -16.53
CA GLU A 198 0.04 16.88 -15.76
C GLU A 198 0.41 16.40 -14.36
N PHE A 199 -0.52 15.75 -13.66
CA PHE A 199 -0.26 15.17 -12.34
C PHE A 199 0.96 14.24 -12.37
N LEU A 200 1.04 13.32 -13.32
CA LEU A 200 2.12 12.33 -13.32
C LEU A 200 3.47 12.86 -13.83
N THR A 201 3.52 14.04 -14.45
CA THR A 201 4.74 14.63 -15.00
C THR A 201 5.29 15.79 -14.16
N THR A 202 4.46 16.40 -13.32
CA THR A 202 4.86 17.45 -12.39
C THR A 202 5.41 16.88 -11.10
N GLU A 203 6.15 17.70 -10.35
CA GLU A 203 6.51 17.39 -8.97
C GLU A 203 5.24 17.23 -8.12
N ALA A 204 5.28 16.40 -7.08
CA ALA A 204 4.14 16.28 -6.16
C ALA A 204 3.99 17.55 -5.33
N ALA A 205 2.79 18.12 -5.25
CA ALA A 205 2.54 19.31 -4.44
C ALA A 205 2.56 19.05 -2.91
N GLY A 206 2.54 17.77 -2.51
CA GLY A 206 2.61 17.35 -1.11
C GLY A 206 2.65 15.83 -0.96
N VAL A 207 2.83 15.36 0.28
CA VAL A 207 2.97 13.93 0.61
C VAL A 207 1.83 13.08 0.05
N PRO A 208 0.53 13.44 0.18
CA PRO A 208 -0.56 12.62 -0.37
C PRO A 208 -0.43 12.34 -1.87
N GLN A 209 -0.09 13.38 -2.66
CA GLN A 209 0.14 13.23 -4.09
C GLN A 209 1.38 12.38 -4.37
N ALA A 210 2.42 12.55 -3.57
CA ALA A 210 3.66 11.81 -3.75
C ALA A 210 3.48 10.30 -3.48
N VAL A 211 2.72 9.93 -2.43
CA VAL A 211 2.36 8.53 -2.16
C VAL A 211 1.60 7.94 -3.33
N ALA A 212 0.57 8.65 -3.83
CA ALA A 212 -0.20 8.22 -5.00
C ALA A 212 0.69 8.03 -6.24
N LYS A 213 1.59 8.99 -6.54
CA LYS A 213 2.53 8.91 -7.67
C LYS A 213 3.49 7.72 -7.53
N GLN A 214 4.02 7.44 -6.33
CA GLN A 214 4.93 6.31 -6.11
C GLN A 214 4.22 4.97 -6.39
N LEU A 215 3.00 4.79 -5.86
CA LEU A 215 2.21 3.57 -6.10
C LEU A 215 1.88 3.40 -7.60
N VAL A 216 1.44 4.47 -8.27
CA VAL A 216 1.19 4.46 -9.73
C VAL A 216 2.47 4.14 -10.50
N SER A 217 3.62 4.69 -10.09
CA SER A 217 4.91 4.40 -10.75
C SER A 217 5.24 2.92 -10.72
N LYS A 218 4.96 2.21 -9.61
CA LYS A 218 5.18 0.75 -9.53
C LYS A 218 4.24 -0.05 -10.43
N ALA A 219 2.96 0.31 -10.46
CA ALA A 219 2.01 -0.29 -11.41
C ALA A 219 2.45 -0.06 -12.86
N ARG A 220 2.94 1.14 -13.18
CA ARG A 220 3.42 1.50 -14.53
C ARG A 220 4.74 0.84 -14.90
N GLU A 221 5.69 0.75 -13.98
CA GLU A 221 6.91 -0.02 -14.14
C GLU A 221 6.57 -1.43 -14.60
N ARG A 222 5.64 -2.12 -13.92
CA ARG A 222 5.17 -3.44 -14.35
C ARG A 222 4.46 -3.41 -15.71
N ARG A 223 3.52 -2.49 -15.90
CA ARG A 223 2.73 -2.33 -17.14
C ARG A 223 3.61 -2.11 -18.37
N SER A 224 4.75 -1.43 -18.23
CA SER A 224 5.68 -1.14 -19.33
C SER A 224 6.38 -2.38 -19.91
N TRP A 225 6.40 -3.49 -19.17
CA TRP A 225 6.92 -4.78 -19.66
C TRP A 225 5.85 -5.60 -20.42
N GLN A 226 4.62 -5.11 -20.51
CA GLN A 226 3.50 -5.81 -21.14
C GLN A 226 3.23 -5.22 -22.53
N PHE A 227 3.38 -6.05 -23.57
CA PHE A 227 3.04 -5.68 -24.95
C PHE A 227 1.51 -5.72 -25.12
N ASP A 228 0.83 -4.57 -25.17
CA ASP A 228 -0.44 -4.44 -25.91
C ASP A 228 -0.99 -3.00 -25.97
N LEU A 229 -1.86 -2.77 -26.97
CA LEU A 229 -2.65 -1.55 -27.21
C LEU A 229 -3.73 -1.38 -26.13
N MET A 230 -3.64 -0.28 -25.39
CA MET A 230 -4.62 0.10 -24.35
C MET A 230 -5.94 0.59 -24.98
N GLU A 231 -7.08 0.09 -24.49
CA GLU A 231 -8.39 0.63 -24.85
C GLU A 231 -8.64 1.99 -24.16
N LYS A 232 -9.21 2.95 -24.89
CA LYS A 232 -9.60 4.28 -24.37
C LYS A 232 -10.89 4.23 -23.55
N ASN A 233 -11.05 3.24 -22.69
CA ASN A 233 -12.19 3.21 -21.78
C ASN A 233 -11.83 4.07 -20.57
N LEU A 234 -12.61 5.12 -20.32
CA LEU A 234 -12.51 5.92 -19.10
C LEU A 234 -13.54 5.38 -18.10
N THR A 235 -13.16 5.32 -16.83
CA THR A 235 -14.11 5.07 -15.75
C THR A 235 -14.84 6.36 -15.42
N ASP A 236 -16.16 6.29 -15.26
CA ASP A 236 -16.94 7.38 -14.66
C ASP A 236 -16.58 7.44 -13.16
N GLN A 237 -15.95 8.50 -12.66
CA GLN A 237 -15.80 8.69 -11.21
C GLN A 237 -16.87 9.63 -10.67
N ILE A 238 -17.68 9.09 -9.75
CA ILE A 238 -18.92 9.68 -9.24
C ILE A 238 -18.67 10.11 -7.78
N SER A 239 -17.91 11.17 -7.57
CA SER A 239 -17.96 12.04 -6.37
C SER A 239 -17.11 13.29 -6.57
N GLU A 240 -17.58 14.44 -6.10
CA GLU A 240 -16.89 15.73 -6.21
C GLU A 240 -15.57 15.79 -5.40
N ASP A 241 -15.38 14.86 -4.45
CA ASP A 241 -14.23 14.86 -3.54
C ASP A 241 -12.95 14.22 -4.13
N TYR A 242 -13.03 13.47 -5.23
CA TYR A 242 -11.84 12.89 -5.85
C TYR A 242 -11.03 13.96 -6.57
N VAL A 243 -9.70 13.80 -6.62
CA VAL A 243 -8.86 14.72 -7.40
C VAL A 243 -9.12 14.58 -8.91
N PHE A 244 -9.46 13.37 -9.37
CA PHE A 244 -9.76 13.07 -10.78
C PHE A 244 -11.24 12.74 -10.97
N GLU A 245 -11.82 13.27 -12.04
CA GLU A 245 -13.23 13.01 -12.40
C GLU A 245 -13.38 11.81 -13.34
N SER A 246 -12.29 11.45 -14.02
CA SER A 246 -12.22 10.25 -14.85
C SER A 246 -10.81 9.71 -14.85
N LEU A 247 -10.69 8.38 -14.93
CA LEU A 247 -9.42 7.68 -14.95
C LEU A 247 -9.43 6.65 -16.08
N PRO A 248 -8.28 6.35 -16.71
CA PRO A 248 -8.19 5.28 -17.67
C PRO A 248 -8.51 3.93 -17.03
N ALA A 249 -9.28 3.11 -17.71
CA ALA A 249 -9.52 1.71 -17.37
C ALA A 249 -8.36 0.80 -17.81
N ASP A 250 -7.13 1.32 -17.89
CA ASP A 250 -5.95 0.53 -18.25
C ASP A 250 -5.64 -0.48 -17.15
N GLN A 251 -5.71 -1.76 -17.53
CA GLN A 251 -5.38 -2.89 -16.69
C GLN A 251 -4.13 -3.63 -17.21
N GLY A 252 -3.85 -3.60 -18.51
CA GLY A 252 -2.86 -4.51 -19.12
C GLY A 252 -3.11 -5.97 -18.73
N HIS A 253 -2.08 -6.67 -18.27
CA HIS A 253 -2.17 -8.02 -17.69
C HIS A 253 -2.35 -8.04 -16.17
N LEU A 254 -2.59 -6.89 -15.54
CA LEU A 254 -2.90 -6.85 -14.10
C LEU A 254 -4.32 -7.39 -13.86
N SER A 255 -4.70 -7.60 -12.61
CA SER A 255 -6.02 -8.15 -12.26
C SER A 255 -7.16 -7.14 -12.29
N ALA A 256 -6.85 -5.84 -12.26
CA ALA A 256 -7.82 -4.75 -12.27
C ALA A 256 -7.20 -3.47 -12.87
N PRO A 257 -8.02 -2.50 -13.31
CA PRO A 257 -7.52 -1.23 -13.83
C PRO A 257 -6.74 -0.45 -12.76
N TYR A 258 -5.45 -0.24 -12.97
CA TYR A 258 -4.56 0.15 -11.87
C TYR A 258 -4.70 1.63 -11.48
N PHE A 259 -5.11 2.51 -12.41
CA PHE A 259 -5.33 3.92 -12.10
C PHE A 259 -6.44 4.10 -11.07
N ILE A 260 -7.63 3.54 -11.32
CA ILE A 260 -8.76 3.65 -10.38
C ILE A 260 -8.46 2.95 -9.05
N GLN A 261 -7.79 1.79 -9.08
CA GLN A 261 -7.43 1.06 -7.86
C GLN A 261 -6.50 1.87 -6.95
N ILE A 262 -5.63 2.71 -7.50
CA ILE A 262 -4.67 3.50 -6.72
C ILE A 262 -5.19 4.92 -6.46
N LEU A 263 -5.59 5.64 -7.51
CA LEU A 263 -5.91 7.07 -7.45
C LEU A 263 -7.26 7.38 -6.81
N ARG A 264 -8.15 6.39 -6.61
CA ARG A 264 -9.32 6.56 -5.75
C ARG A 264 -8.95 6.94 -4.31
N GLY A 265 -7.76 6.57 -3.85
CA GLY A 265 -7.27 6.99 -2.55
C GLY A 265 -7.03 8.50 -2.46
N LEU A 266 -6.78 9.18 -3.59
CA LEU A 266 -6.42 10.59 -3.63
C LEU A 266 -7.67 11.50 -3.68
N ARG A 267 -7.89 12.25 -2.59
CA ARG A 267 -9.05 13.11 -2.39
C ARG A 267 -8.64 14.56 -2.17
N ARG A 268 -9.52 15.49 -2.55
CA ARG A 268 -9.38 16.95 -2.33
C ARG A 268 -9.56 17.33 -0.87
N THR A 269 -10.33 16.53 -0.13
CA THR A 269 -10.63 16.73 1.29
C THR A 269 -10.56 15.38 2.02
N PRO A 270 -10.08 15.33 3.28
CA PRO A 270 -10.11 14.10 4.06
C PRO A 270 -11.56 13.76 4.45
N PRO A 271 -11.91 12.46 4.56
CA PRO A 271 -13.21 12.06 5.10
C PRO A 271 -13.46 12.60 6.51
N GLY A 272 -14.73 12.82 6.87
CA GLY A 272 -15.11 13.36 8.18
C GLY A 272 -14.57 12.56 9.37
N TYR A 273 -14.53 11.23 9.29
CA TYR A 273 -13.96 10.39 10.35
C TYR A 273 -12.45 10.60 10.53
N VAL A 274 -11.72 11.00 9.49
CA VAL A 274 -10.28 11.34 9.56
C VAL A 274 -10.11 12.69 10.26
N LEU A 275 -10.94 13.67 9.92
CA LEU A 275 -10.95 14.98 10.58
C LEU A 275 -11.24 14.86 12.08
N ASN A 276 -12.21 14.02 12.46
CA ASN A 276 -12.50 13.73 13.86
C ASN A 276 -11.25 13.24 14.60
N VAL A 277 -10.55 12.23 14.05
CA VAL A 277 -9.31 11.70 14.66
C VAL A 277 -8.21 12.75 14.75
N LEU A 278 -8.04 13.59 13.72
CA LEU A 278 -7.09 14.69 13.76
C LEU A 278 -7.40 15.70 14.87
N ASN A 279 -8.68 15.88 15.21
CA ASN A 279 -9.14 16.73 16.30
C ASN A 279 -9.11 16.05 17.68
N GLY A 280 -8.72 14.77 17.75
CA GLY A 280 -8.70 13.98 18.98
C GLY A 280 -10.04 13.30 19.31
N ASP A 281 -11.00 13.33 18.40
CA ASP A 281 -12.31 12.71 18.54
C ASP A 281 -12.36 11.29 17.96
N ALA A 282 -13.42 10.55 18.29
CA ALA A 282 -13.66 9.22 17.72
C ALA A 282 -14.01 9.28 16.21
N PRO A 283 -13.60 8.28 15.39
CA PRO A 283 -13.86 8.24 13.95
C PRO A 283 -15.33 7.90 13.60
N THR A 284 -16.25 8.76 14.03
CA THR A 284 -17.69 8.60 13.81
C THR A 284 -18.02 8.59 12.31
N GLY A 285 -18.85 7.64 11.89
CA GLY A 285 -19.25 7.46 10.49
C GLY A 285 -18.39 6.48 9.69
N LEU A 286 -17.34 5.92 10.29
CA LEU A 286 -16.57 4.81 9.72
C LEU A 286 -17.14 3.47 10.21
N ASP A 287 -17.44 2.55 9.29
CA ASP A 287 -17.67 1.15 9.66
C ASP A 287 -16.33 0.51 10.04
N THR A 288 -16.19 0.19 11.33
CA THR A 288 -14.97 -0.36 11.92
C THR A 288 -14.97 -1.88 11.97
N THR A 289 -16.06 -2.55 11.59
CA THR A 289 -16.20 -4.01 11.72
C THR A 289 -15.20 -4.79 10.88
N ALA A 290 -14.78 -4.22 9.75
CA ALA A 290 -13.83 -4.81 8.82
C ALA A 290 -12.38 -4.29 8.97
N LEU A 291 -12.08 -3.52 10.03
CA LEU A 291 -10.79 -2.85 10.21
C LEU A 291 -10.20 -3.20 11.58
N ALA A 292 -8.88 -3.44 11.68
CA ALA A 292 -8.19 -3.54 12.96
C ALA A 292 -7.87 -2.15 13.56
N GLY A 293 -7.77 -1.12 12.72
CA GLY A 293 -7.61 0.25 13.17
C GLY A 293 -7.47 1.28 12.06
N LEU A 294 -7.30 2.54 12.49
CA LEU A 294 -7.10 3.71 11.65
C LEU A 294 -5.77 4.39 12.01
N VAL A 295 -4.96 4.66 10.99
CA VAL A 295 -3.71 5.41 11.06
C VAL A 295 -3.89 6.71 10.29
N VAL A 296 -3.63 7.84 10.95
CA VAL A 296 -3.66 9.17 10.30
C VAL A 296 -2.30 9.85 10.47
N VAL A 297 -1.67 10.15 9.35
CA VAL A 297 -0.36 10.82 9.27
C VAL A 297 -0.59 12.26 8.83
N ARG A 298 -0.13 13.22 9.64
CA ARG A 298 -0.07 14.63 9.21
C ARG A 298 1.17 14.83 8.36
N ALA A 299 0.99 15.25 7.11
CA ALA A 299 2.10 15.42 6.17
C ALA A 299 3.00 16.63 6.49
N GLU A 300 2.63 17.47 7.45
CA GLU A 300 3.44 18.60 7.94
C GLU A 300 4.67 18.17 8.75
N SER A 301 4.73 16.89 9.12
CA SER A 301 5.70 16.29 10.02
C SER A 301 7.05 15.91 9.40
N PHE A 302 7.22 16.12 8.08
CA PHE A 302 8.43 15.74 7.33
C PHE A 302 9.00 16.97 6.59
N ASN A 303 9.48 17.96 7.36
CA ASN A 303 10.29 19.10 6.88
C ASN A 303 11.64 19.08 7.57
#